data_AF-A0A3B9K287-F1
#
_entry.id   AF-A0A3B9K287-F1
#
_cell.length_a   1.000
_cell.length_b   1.000
_cell.length_c   1.000
_cell.angle_alpha   90.00
_cell.angle_beta   90.00
_cell.angle_gamma   90.00
#
_symmetry.space_group_name_H-M   'P 1'
#
loop_
_entity.id
_entity.type
_entity.pdbx_description
1 polymer ?
#
loop_
_entity_poly.entity_id
_entity_poly.type
_entity_poly.pdbx_seq_one_letter_code
_entity_poly.pdbx_strand_id
1 'polypeptide(L)'
;MPISISIDSYINQYADSNPIWIATLSDGSTVYQDDGRPGEEPSSAWERLGAHCKENSLYITGMKIKNRSHIEVVGEGGDGYYFCKCAGKYMFGDTTSHSFIVGVLENDELRVRHWNLPEIIPEQFETRNPAEAGACLIAKNKSYEEV
;
A
#
# COMPACT_ATOMS: atom_id res chain seq x y z
N MET A 1 16.56 2.88 3.20
CA MET A 1 15.55 3.06 4.27
C MET A 1 15.17 1.73 4.88
N PRO A 2 14.91 1.67 6.21
CA PRO A 2 14.50 0.45 6.89
C PRO A 2 13.07 0.03 6.49
N ILE A 3 12.89 -1.27 6.25
CA ILE A 3 11.62 -1.90 5.90
C ILE A 3 11.47 -3.19 6.70
N SER A 4 10.22 -3.57 7.02
CA SER A 4 9.94 -4.78 7.78
C SER A 4 9.75 -5.99 6.86
N ILE A 5 10.74 -6.87 6.80
CA ILE A 5 10.73 -8.09 5.96
C ILE A 5 10.29 -9.37 6.68
N SER A 6 9.97 -9.26 7.97
CA SER A 6 9.51 -10.37 8.81
C SER A 6 8.40 -9.91 9.74
N ILE A 7 7.46 -10.80 10.05
CA ILE A 7 6.41 -10.54 11.03
C ILE A 7 7.00 -10.62 12.44
N ASP A 8 6.80 -9.58 13.25
CA ASP A 8 7.16 -9.54 14.66
C ASP A 8 5.94 -9.19 15.55
N SER A 9 6.16 -9.03 16.85
CA SER A 9 5.10 -8.69 17.80
C SER A 9 4.41 -7.37 17.51
N TYR A 10 5.13 -6.38 16.97
CA TYR A 10 4.58 -5.07 16.65
C TYR A 10 3.59 -5.18 15.48
N ILE A 11 4.01 -5.84 14.41
CA ILE A 11 3.18 -6.06 13.22
C ILE A 11 1.94 -6.89 13.56
N ASN A 12 2.08 -7.94 14.38
CA ASN A 12 0.95 -8.76 14.82
C ASN A 12 -0.07 -7.94 15.60
N GLN A 13 0.37 -7.17 16.62
CA GLN A 13 -0.53 -6.33 17.41
C GLN A 13 -1.23 -5.28 16.55
N TYR A 14 -0.52 -4.67 15.59
CA TYR A 14 -1.12 -3.71 14.67
C TYR A 14 -2.20 -4.36 13.79
N ALA A 15 -1.89 -5.54 13.22
CA ALA A 15 -2.76 -6.28 12.31
C ALA A 15 -4.02 -6.90 12.97
N ASP A 16 -4.03 -7.04 14.30
CA ASP A 16 -5.21 -7.51 15.05
C ASP A 16 -6.35 -6.48 15.02
N SER A 17 -5.99 -5.19 15.01
CA SER A 17 -6.93 -4.08 15.08
C SER A 17 -7.09 -3.32 13.77
N ASN A 18 -6.13 -3.46 12.84
CA ASN A 18 -6.08 -2.71 11.59
C ASN A 18 -5.79 -3.63 10.40
N PRO A 19 -6.31 -3.33 9.21
CA PRO A 19 -5.82 -3.95 7.99
C PRO A 19 -4.38 -3.51 7.73
N ILE A 20 -3.61 -4.40 7.12
CA ILE A 20 -2.26 -4.12 6.66
C ILE A 20 -2.11 -4.43 5.19
N TRP A 21 -1.27 -3.68 4.49
CA TRP A 21 -0.74 -4.12 3.21
C TRP A 21 0.48 -5.03 3.39
N ILE A 22 0.64 -5.93 2.43
CA ILE A 22 1.78 -6.84 2.29
C ILE A 22 2.24 -6.72 0.84
N ALA A 23 3.50 -6.34 0.64
CA ALA A 23 4.09 -6.13 -0.68
C ALA A 23 5.16 -7.18 -0.97
N THR A 24 5.17 -7.74 -2.16
CA THR A 24 6.27 -8.59 -2.67
C THR A 24 7.13 -7.76 -3.60
N LEU A 25 8.45 -7.84 -3.46
CA LEU A 25 9.40 -7.09 -4.28
C LEU A 25 9.98 -7.95 -5.42
N SER A 26 10.66 -7.30 -6.36
CA SER A 26 11.31 -7.92 -7.51
C SER A 26 12.46 -8.87 -7.16
N ASP A 27 13.03 -8.77 -5.97
CA ASP A 27 14.04 -9.71 -5.45
C ASP A 27 13.41 -10.93 -4.73
N GLY A 28 12.07 -11.01 -4.67
CA GLY A 28 11.32 -12.06 -4.00
C GLY A 28 11.11 -11.82 -2.49
N SER A 29 11.65 -10.74 -1.93
CA SER A 29 11.39 -10.39 -0.54
C SER A 29 9.94 -9.94 -0.32
N THR A 30 9.43 -10.16 0.89
CA THR A 30 8.10 -9.72 1.30
C THR A 30 8.23 -8.65 2.37
N VAL A 31 7.50 -7.55 2.22
CA VAL A 31 7.50 -6.40 3.11
C VAL A 31 6.12 -6.24 3.73
N TYR A 32 6.12 -5.95 5.03
CA TYR A 32 4.92 -5.79 5.84
C TYR A 32 4.77 -4.35 6.30
N GLN A 33 3.53 -3.86 6.34
CA GLN A 33 3.23 -2.55 6.91
C GLN A 33 3.49 -2.53 8.42
N ASP A 34 4.27 -1.54 8.84
CA ASP A 34 4.59 -1.24 10.24
C ASP A 34 4.50 0.27 10.51
N ASP A 35 3.42 0.90 10.03
CA ASP A 35 3.17 2.32 10.24
C ASP A 35 3.18 2.69 11.73
N GLY A 36 3.89 3.76 12.08
CA GLY A 36 3.96 4.25 13.47
C GLY A 36 4.91 3.45 14.37
N ARG A 37 5.78 2.61 13.80
CA ARG A 37 6.80 1.88 14.56
C ARG A 37 7.73 2.85 15.29
N PRO A 38 7.90 2.73 16.63
CA PRO A 38 8.78 3.63 17.38
C PRO A 38 10.22 3.57 16.88
N GLY A 39 10.82 4.73 16.61
CA GLY A 39 12.20 4.84 16.14
C GLY A 39 12.39 4.79 14.62
N GLU A 40 11.31 4.60 13.85
CA GLU A 40 11.36 4.58 12.38
C GLU A 40 10.85 5.91 11.79
N GLU A 41 11.65 6.51 10.90
CA GLU A 41 11.31 7.75 10.20
C GLU A 41 11.47 7.60 8.68
N PRO A 42 10.55 8.13 7.85
CA PRO A 42 9.25 8.71 8.22
C PRO A 42 8.35 7.64 8.84
N SER A 43 7.37 8.02 9.67
CA SER A 43 6.45 7.06 10.33
C SER A 43 5.64 6.20 9.36
N SER A 44 5.47 6.65 8.11
CA SER A 44 4.83 5.93 7.00
C SER A 44 5.74 4.84 6.42
N ALA A 45 5.38 3.58 6.65
CA ALA A 45 6.01 2.40 6.08
C ALA A 45 5.94 2.42 4.54
N TRP A 46 4.89 3.01 3.97
CA TRP A 46 4.75 3.12 2.51
C TRP A 46 5.81 4.06 1.92
N GLU A 47 6.05 5.20 2.56
CA GLU A 47 7.11 6.12 2.14
C GLU A 47 8.50 5.49 2.33
N ARG A 48 8.73 4.80 3.45
CA ARG A 48 9.97 4.03 3.68
C ARG A 48 10.19 2.99 2.59
N LEU A 49 9.15 2.26 2.21
CA LEU A 49 9.18 1.28 1.13
C LEU A 49 9.49 1.95 -0.21
N GLY A 50 8.82 3.05 -0.56
CA GLY A 50 9.07 3.79 -1.79
C GLY A 50 10.52 4.27 -1.90
N ALA A 51 11.08 4.79 -0.81
CA ALA A 51 12.50 5.17 -0.75
C ALA A 51 13.43 3.96 -0.86
N HIS A 52 13.14 2.86 -0.15
CA HIS A 52 13.92 1.62 -0.24
C HIS A 52 13.96 1.05 -1.68
N CYS A 53 12.81 1.03 -2.36
CA CYS A 53 12.71 0.61 -3.76
C CYS A 53 13.59 1.48 -4.68
N LYS A 54 13.56 2.80 -4.50
CA LYS A 54 14.39 3.74 -5.28
C LYS A 54 15.88 3.55 -5.04
N GLU A 55 16.30 3.41 -3.79
CA GLU A 55 17.71 3.23 -3.40
C GLU A 55 18.30 1.93 -3.92
N ASN A 56 17.52 0.85 -3.95
CA ASN A 56 17.99 -0.49 -4.30
C ASN A 56 17.59 -0.93 -5.72
N SER A 57 16.98 -0.03 -6.52
CA SER A 57 16.43 -0.35 -7.85
C SER A 57 15.46 -1.54 -7.84
N LEU A 58 14.66 -1.64 -6.76
CA LEU A 58 13.61 -2.65 -6.61
C LEU A 58 12.25 -2.06 -6.97
N TYR A 59 11.29 -2.94 -7.28
CA TYR A 59 9.90 -2.56 -7.50
C TYR A 59 8.96 -3.61 -6.92
N ILE A 60 7.73 -3.20 -6.63
CA ILE A 60 6.70 -4.09 -6.11
C ILE A 60 6.18 -4.95 -7.26
N THR A 61 6.15 -6.26 -7.06
CA THR A 61 5.64 -7.26 -8.00
C THR A 61 4.27 -7.79 -7.60
N GLY A 62 3.87 -7.64 -6.33
CA GLY A 62 2.56 -8.06 -5.86
C GLY A 62 2.15 -7.31 -4.60
N MET A 63 0.85 -7.06 -4.44
CA MET A 63 0.33 -6.41 -3.25
C MET A 63 -0.95 -7.11 -2.77
N LYS A 64 -1.03 -7.31 -1.46
CA LYS A 64 -2.17 -7.91 -0.76
C LYS A 64 -2.60 -7.01 0.39
N ILE A 65 -3.88 -7.03 0.72
CA ILE A 65 -4.41 -6.46 1.96
C ILE A 65 -4.84 -7.61 2.85
N LYS A 66 -4.37 -7.62 4.09
CA LYS A 66 -4.78 -8.55 5.14
C LYS A 66 -5.60 -7.79 6.18
N ASN A 67 -6.79 -8.28 6.47
CA ASN A 67 -7.61 -7.84 7.60
C ASN A 67 -7.95 -9.07 8.44
N ARG A 68 -7.33 -9.19 9.62
CA ARG A 68 -7.43 -10.38 10.47
C ARG A 68 -7.10 -11.66 9.68
N SER A 69 -8.08 -12.55 9.48
CA SER A 69 -7.94 -13.80 8.74
C SER A 69 -8.23 -13.67 7.24
N HIS A 70 -8.77 -12.54 6.79
CA HIS A 70 -9.14 -12.32 5.41
C HIS A 70 -7.98 -11.67 4.66
N ILE A 71 -7.67 -12.19 3.47
CA ILE A 71 -6.61 -11.68 2.60
C ILE A 71 -7.22 -11.48 1.23
N GLU A 72 -7.01 -10.30 0.68
CA GLU A 72 -7.45 -9.93 -0.64
C GLU A 72 -6.27 -9.46 -1.49
N VAL A 73 -6.23 -9.93 -2.73
CA VAL A 73 -5.18 -9.57 -3.68
C VAL A 73 -5.54 -8.24 -4.33
N VAL A 74 -4.60 -7.30 -4.34
CA VAL A 74 -4.72 -6.00 -5.02
C VAL A 74 -4.33 -6.14 -6.48
N GLY A 75 -3.20 -6.80 -6.72
CA GLY A 75 -2.71 -7.14 -8.05
C GLY A 75 -1.38 -7.85 -7.99
N GLU A 76 -0.99 -8.40 -9.13
CA GLU A 76 0.30 -9.06 -9.37
C GLU A 76 0.84 -8.58 -10.72
N GLY A 77 2.14 -8.33 -10.82
CA GLY A 77 2.83 -7.94 -12.05
C GLY A 77 2.61 -6.51 -12.54
N GLY A 78 1.90 -5.64 -11.80
CA GLY A 78 1.64 -4.26 -12.20
C GLY A 78 2.90 -3.39 -12.35
N ASP A 79 2.78 -2.33 -13.16
CA ASP A 79 3.82 -1.30 -13.36
C ASP A 79 3.99 -0.40 -12.13
N GLY A 80 3.10 -0.49 -11.15
CA GLY A 80 3.16 0.24 -9.89
C GLY A 80 1.98 -0.07 -8.99
N TYR A 81 2.10 0.32 -7.73
CA TYR A 81 1.04 0.11 -6.74
C TYR A 81 0.75 1.41 -6.01
N TYR A 82 -0.52 1.61 -5.68
CA TYR A 82 -1.02 2.79 -4.99
C TYR A 82 -1.59 2.42 -3.64
N PHE A 83 -1.23 3.18 -2.62
CA PHE A 83 -1.81 3.11 -1.29
C PHE A 83 -1.97 4.50 -0.69
N CYS A 84 -3.19 4.81 -0.24
CA CYS A 84 -3.48 6.04 0.48
C CYS A 84 -4.45 5.76 1.64
N LYS A 85 -4.10 6.24 2.83
CA LYS A 85 -4.99 6.20 4.00
C LYS A 85 -5.97 7.36 3.94
N CYS A 86 -7.24 7.08 4.19
CA CYS A 86 -8.30 8.07 4.32
C CYS A 86 -8.90 7.99 5.72
N ALA A 87 -9.13 9.15 6.32
CA ALA A 87 -9.84 9.26 7.59
C ALA A 87 -11.13 10.04 7.34
N GLY A 88 -12.26 9.34 7.40
CA GLY A 88 -13.59 9.94 7.36
C GLY A 88 -14.11 10.15 8.78
N LYS A 89 -14.70 11.31 9.03
CA LYS A 89 -15.52 11.53 10.24
C LYS A 89 -16.95 11.77 9.79
N TYR A 90 -17.88 10.92 10.21
CA TYR A 90 -19.28 11.22 10.05
C TYR A 90 -19.62 12.45 10.90
N MET A 91 -20.24 13.49 10.31
CA MET A 91 -20.59 14.72 11.04
C MET A 91 -21.60 14.48 12.18
N PHE A 92 -22.24 13.31 12.26
CA PHE A 92 -23.27 12.96 13.23
C PHE A 92 -23.03 11.63 13.98
N GLY A 93 -21.79 11.12 14.01
CA GLY A 93 -21.48 9.88 14.73
C GLY A 93 -20.10 9.90 15.39
N ASP A 94 -19.99 9.28 16.56
CA ASP A 94 -18.74 9.08 17.31
C ASP A 94 -17.84 7.99 16.68
N THR A 95 -18.18 7.49 15.49
CA THR A 95 -17.43 6.44 14.80
C THR A 95 -16.53 7.04 13.72
N THR A 96 -15.22 6.96 13.93
CA THR A 96 -14.22 7.20 12.87
C THR A 96 -14.29 6.06 11.87
N SER A 97 -14.61 6.36 10.62
CA SER A 97 -14.46 5.37 9.54
C SER A 97 -13.03 5.42 9.04
N HIS A 98 -12.33 4.31 9.21
CA HIS A 98 -11.04 4.07 8.60
C HIS A 98 -11.29 3.52 7.20
N SER A 99 -10.88 4.27 6.18
CA SER A 99 -10.94 3.84 4.79
C SER A 99 -9.56 3.96 4.15
N PHE A 100 -9.35 3.22 3.08
CA PHE A 100 -8.12 3.31 2.32
C PHE A 100 -8.39 3.08 0.85
N ILE A 101 -7.51 3.65 0.05
CA ILE A 101 -7.57 3.58 -1.41
C ILE A 101 -6.35 2.78 -1.83
N VAL A 102 -6.59 1.66 -2.49
CA VAL A 102 -5.56 0.77 -3.00
C VAL A 102 -5.71 0.63 -4.50
N GLY A 103 -4.62 0.48 -5.22
CA GLY A 103 -4.69 0.35 -6.67
C GLY A 103 -3.43 -0.18 -7.31
N VAL A 104 -3.56 -0.44 -8.61
CA VAL A 104 -2.48 -0.92 -9.46
C VAL A 104 -2.37 0.03 -10.66
N LEU A 105 -1.14 0.37 -11.01
CA LEU A 105 -0.80 1.05 -12.25
C LEU A 105 -0.48 -0.02 -13.29
N GLU A 106 -1.20 -0.02 -14.40
CA GLU A 106 -0.95 -0.92 -15.53
C GLU A 106 -1.12 -0.13 -16.83
N ASN A 107 -0.16 -0.21 -17.75
CA ASN A 107 -0.23 0.48 -19.05
C ASN A 107 -0.51 1.99 -18.93
N ASP A 108 0.12 2.63 -17.94
CA ASP A 108 -0.04 4.06 -17.61
C ASP A 108 -1.45 4.45 -17.13
N GLU A 109 -2.33 3.48 -16.86
CA GLU A 109 -3.64 3.69 -16.24
C GLU A 109 -3.58 3.27 -14.76
N LEU A 110 -3.77 4.23 -13.84
CA LEU A 110 -3.87 3.95 -12.42
C LEU A 110 -5.33 3.64 -12.05
N ARG A 111 -5.61 2.36 -11.77
CA ARG A 111 -6.91 1.88 -11.31
C ARG A 111 -6.88 1.69 -9.81
N VAL A 112 -7.68 2.48 -9.10
CA VAL A 112 -7.80 2.40 -7.64
C VAL A 112 -9.19 1.91 -7.23
N ARG A 113 -9.30 1.41 -6.01
CA ARG A 113 -10.55 0.98 -5.38
C ARG A 113 -10.60 1.50 -3.94
N HIS A 114 -11.77 2.00 -3.53
CA HIS A 114 -12.01 2.48 -2.17
C HIS A 114 -12.53 1.35 -1.29
N TRP A 115 -11.88 1.18 -0.15
CA TRP A 115 -12.16 0.12 0.81
C TRP A 115 -12.52 0.75 2.15
N ASN A 116 -13.74 0.46 2.62
CA ASN A 116 -14.20 0.84 3.94
C ASN A 116 -13.98 -0.32 4.92
N LEU A 117 -13.73 -0.01 6.18
CA LEU A 117 -13.70 -1.00 7.27
C LEU A 117 -15.01 -0.93 8.08
N PRO A 118 -15.46 -2.03 8.71
CA PRO A 118 -14.80 -3.33 8.86
C PRO A 118 -15.03 -4.31 7.69
N GLU A 119 -16.02 -4.06 6.85
CA GLU A 119 -16.37 -4.90 5.70
C GLU A 119 -15.58 -4.43 4.48
N ILE A 120 -14.59 -5.22 4.06
CA ILE A 120 -13.87 -5.01 2.79
C ILE A 120 -14.86 -5.24 1.64
N ILE A 121 -15.66 -4.22 1.34
CA ILE A 121 -16.55 -4.18 0.19
C ILE A 121 -15.90 -3.19 -0.77
N PRO A 122 -15.34 -3.65 -1.91
CA PRO A 122 -14.78 -2.74 -2.89
C PRO A 122 -15.91 -1.88 -3.47
N GLU A 123 -15.91 -0.58 -3.17
CA GLU A 123 -17.09 0.27 -3.45
C GLU A 123 -17.20 0.70 -4.91
N GLN A 124 -16.11 0.72 -5.67
CA GLN A 124 -16.03 0.84 -7.14
C GLN A 124 -14.56 1.02 -7.54
N PHE A 125 -14.26 0.76 -8.82
CA PHE A 125 -12.97 1.16 -9.40
C PHE A 125 -13.05 2.61 -9.89
N GLU A 126 -12.02 3.38 -9.60
CA GLU A 126 -11.83 4.76 -10.04
C GLU A 126 -10.50 4.82 -10.81
N THR A 127 -10.52 5.42 -12.00
CA THR A 127 -9.27 5.72 -12.72
C THR A 127 -8.73 7.06 -12.22
N ARG A 128 -7.45 7.10 -11.86
CA ARG A 128 -6.76 8.32 -11.43
C ARG A 128 -5.59 8.67 -12.34
N ASN A 129 -5.22 9.94 -12.35
CA ASN A 129 -4.01 10.40 -13.02
C ASN A 129 -2.77 10.00 -12.21
N PRO A 130 -1.85 9.15 -12.75
CA PRO A 130 -0.64 8.75 -12.04
C PRO A 130 0.25 9.94 -11.65
N ALA A 131 0.25 11.02 -12.45
CA ALA A 131 1.06 12.21 -12.19
C ALA A 131 0.63 12.99 -10.93
N GLU A 132 -0.63 12.83 -10.51
CA GLU A 132 -1.20 13.49 -9.33
C GLU A 132 -1.10 12.63 -8.07
N ALA A 133 -0.66 11.37 -8.21
CA ALA A 133 -0.64 10.40 -7.12
C ALA A 133 0.47 10.65 -6.07
N GLY A 134 1.51 11.42 -6.41
CA GLY A 134 2.57 11.81 -5.48
C GLY A 134 3.22 10.63 -4.74
N ALA A 135 3.41 10.76 -3.44
CA ALA A 135 4.02 9.73 -2.58
C ALA A 135 3.14 8.48 -2.38
N CYS A 136 1.86 8.51 -2.77
CA CYS A 136 0.95 7.38 -2.63
C CYS A 136 1.20 6.30 -3.70
N LEU A 137 1.89 6.64 -4.80
CA LEU A 137 2.22 5.72 -5.89
C LEU A 137 3.69 5.32 -5.83
N ILE A 138 3.94 4.01 -5.79
CA ILE A 138 5.26 3.43 -6.00
C ILE A 138 5.25 2.78 -7.39
N ALA A 139 5.79 3.48 -8.38
CA ALA A 139 5.91 3.00 -9.75
C ALA A 139 7.26 2.30 -9.97
N LYS A 140 7.24 1.26 -10.81
CA LYS A 140 8.44 0.69 -11.41
C LYS A 140 9.10 1.76 -12.28
N ASN A 141 10.41 1.94 -12.12
CA ASN A 141 11.16 2.79 -13.03
C ASN A 141 11.12 2.14 -14.42
N LYS A 142 10.32 2.70 -15.33
CA LYS A 142 10.41 2.40 -16.76
C LYS A 142 11.72 3.03 -17.24
N SER A 143 12.80 2.26 -17.27
CA SER A 143 13.93 2.61 -18.12
C SER A 143 13.39 2.62 -19.54
N TYR A 144 13.21 3.81 -20.11
CA TYR A 144 13.02 3.92 -21.55
C TYR A 144 14.30 3.33 -22.18
N GLU A 145 14.21 2.12 -22.72
CA GLU A 145 15.14 1.70 -23.75
C GLU A 145 14.85 2.63 -24.94
N GLU A 146 15.68 3.67 -25.09
CA GLU A 146 15.74 4.44 -26.32
C GLU A 146 16.08 3.44 -27.45
N VAL A 147 15.13 3.26 -28.37
CA VAL A 147 15.31 2.48 -29.61
C VAL A 147 15.90 3.38 -30.69
#